data_AF-A0A6A0HBS1-F1
#
_entry.id   AF-A0A6A0HBS1-F1
#
_cell.length_a   1.000
_cell.length_b   1.000
_cell.length_c   1.000
_cell.angle_alpha   90.00
_cell.angle_beta   90.00
_cell.angle_gamma   90.00
#
_symmetry.space_group_name_H-M   'P 1'
#
loop_
_entity.id
_entity.type
_entity.pdbx_description
1 polymer ?
#
loop_
_entity_poly.entity_id
_entity_poly.type
_entity_poly.pdbx_seq_one_letter_code
_entity_poly.pdbx_strand_id
1 'polypeptide(L)'
;MGQAVVPTSGKVALEFYEKKQKRWPLGGENSVAWEVWNVQLGVTQPSSERWSFREALCSKVRECIWDILQAVHRHDYVPPNPTHLELGNVYETEYSDVQPYLFKVNYSVTPGQTTSNSVTSTVTKLLRDISTS
;
A
#
# COMPACT_ATOMS: atom_id res chain seq x y z
N MET A 1 -10.32 -18.73 30.89
CA MET A 1 -9.72 -17.45 30.48
C MET A 1 -9.49 -17.50 28.98
N GLY A 2 -10.25 -16.75 28.18
CA GLY A 2 -10.05 -16.71 26.73
C GLY A 2 -8.76 -15.95 26.40
N GLN A 3 -7.90 -16.52 25.56
CA GLN A 3 -6.73 -15.80 25.06
C GLN A 3 -7.20 -14.55 24.31
N ALA A 4 -6.67 -13.38 24.69
CA ALA A 4 -6.84 -12.17 23.90
C ALA A 4 -6.05 -12.33 22.60
N VAL A 5 -6.73 -12.63 21.50
CA VAL A 5 -6.13 -12.64 20.17
C VAL A 5 -5.79 -11.19 19.84
N VAL A 6 -4.49 -10.86 19.74
CA VAL A 6 -4.06 -9.55 19.28
C VAL A 6 -4.57 -9.37 17.85
N PRO A 7 -5.28 -8.27 17.53
CA PRO A 7 -5.84 -8.05 16.20
C PRO A 7 -4.72 -8.06 15.16
N THR A 8 -4.95 -8.81 14.07
CA THR A 8 -4.04 -8.82 12.92
C THR A 8 -4.12 -7.44 12.27
N SER A 9 -2.99 -6.81 11.98
CA SER A 9 -2.97 -5.54 11.27
C SER A 9 -2.33 -5.70 9.91
N GLY A 10 -2.61 -4.76 9.02
CA GLY A 10 -2.06 -4.76 7.68
C GLY A 10 -1.95 -3.35 7.14
N LYS A 11 -1.27 -3.24 6.02
CA LYS A 11 -1.12 -1.99 5.27
C LYS A 11 -1.32 -2.29 3.79
N VAL A 12 -2.08 -1.45 3.12
CA VAL A 12 -2.16 -1.41 1.66
C VAL A 12 -1.57 -0.08 1.20
N ALA A 13 -0.70 -0.12 0.20
CA ALA A 13 -0.07 1.04 -0.40
C ALA A 13 -0.44 1.10 -1.89
N LEU A 14 -1.06 2.19 -2.31
CA LEU A 14 -1.26 2.55 -3.71
C LEU A 14 -0.17 3.56 -4.09
N GLU A 15 0.67 3.20 -5.05
CA GLU A 15 1.74 4.06 -5.54
C GLU A 15 1.47 4.42 -7.00
N PHE A 16 1.38 5.72 -7.27
CA PHE A 16 1.38 6.26 -8.63
C PHE A 16 2.80 6.59 -9.05
N TYR A 17 3.18 6.23 -10.28
CA TYR A 17 4.55 6.37 -10.75
C TYR A 17 4.63 6.81 -12.22
N GLU A 18 5.82 7.25 -12.62
CA GLU A 18 6.18 7.50 -14.02
C GLU A 18 7.36 6.62 -14.42
N LYS A 19 7.36 6.12 -15.66
CA LYS A 19 8.50 5.41 -16.25
C LYS A 19 9.48 6.43 -16.83
N LYS A 20 10.72 6.46 -16.35
CA LYS A 20 11.78 7.30 -16.92
C LYS A 20 12.52 6.53 -18.01
N GLN A 21 12.42 7.00 -19.25
CA GLN A 21 13.15 6.42 -20.39
C GLN A 21 14.67 6.69 -20.38
N LYS A 22 15.16 7.61 -19.55
CA LYS A 22 16.61 7.88 -19.48
C LYS A 22 17.34 6.67 -18.92
N ARG A 23 18.17 6.06 -19.78
CA ARG A 23 19.15 5.01 -19.47
C ARG A 23 19.90 5.38 -18.20
N TRP A 24 19.49 4.80 -17.08
CA TRP A 24 20.36 4.71 -15.91
C TRP A 24 21.59 3.90 -16.34
N PRO A 25 22.82 4.25 -15.92
CA PRO A 25 24.02 3.52 -16.34
C PRO A 25 24.04 2.03 -15.95
N LEU A 26 23.04 1.56 -15.18
CA LEU A 26 22.87 0.15 -14.79
C LEU A 26 21.68 -0.57 -15.46
N GLY A 27 21.10 -0.02 -16.55
CA GLY A 27 20.29 -0.80 -17.50
C GLY A 27 18.90 -1.28 -17.04
N GLY A 28 18.31 -0.67 -16.01
CA GLY A 28 16.93 -0.96 -15.58
C GLY A 28 15.91 0.07 -16.06
N GLU A 29 14.66 -0.36 -16.27
CA GLU A 29 13.50 0.52 -16.35
C GLU A 29 13.30 1.20 -14.99
N ASN A 30 13.54 2.50 -14.92
CA ASN A 30 13.44 3.26 -13.67
C ASN A 30 12.05 3.86 -13.54
N SER A 31 11.21 3.27 -12.70
CA SER A 31 9.93 3.85 -12.27
C SER A 31 10.15 4.77 -11.07
N VAL A 32 9.55 5.96 -11.08
CA VAL A 32 9.63 6.92 -9.96
C VAL A 32 8.24 7.19 -9.43
N ALA A 33 8.02 6.88 -8.15
CA ALA A 33 6.81 7.24 -7.44
C ALA A 33 6.68 8.76 -7.34
N TRP A 34 5.54 9.30 -7.75
CA TRP A 34 5.22 10.71 -7.55
C TRP A 34 4.15 10.89 -6.46
N GLU A 35 3.37 9.85 -6.15
CA GLU A 35 2.41 9.87 -5.05
C GLU A 35 2.23 8.48 -4.43
N VAL A 36 2.09 8.41 -3.10
CA VAL A 36 1.89 7.15 -2.37
C VAL A 36 0.80 7.31 -1.31
N TRP A 37 -0.28 6.56 -1.47
CA TRP A 37 -1.39 6.47 -0.53
C TRP A 37 -1.27 5.22 0.33
N ASN A 38 -1.24 5.40 1.65
CA ASN A 38 -1.05 4.30 2.60
C ASN A 38 -2.28 4.13 3.49
N VAL A 39 -2.97 3.00 3.34
CA VAL A 39 -4.13 2.64 4.17
C VAL A 39 -3.69 1.59 5.19
N GLN A 40 -3.80 1.91 6.48
CA GLN A 40 -3.56 0.97 7.57
C GLN A 40 -4.87 0.33 8.02
N LEU A 41 -4.83 -0.97 8.24
CA LEU A 41 -5.99 -1.80 8.55
C LEU A 41 -5.74 -2.55 9.86
N GLY A 42 -6.76 -2.58 10.73
CA GLY A 42 -6.81 -3.43 11.91
C GLY A 42 -7.97 -4.41 11.77
N VAL A 43 -7.69 -5.71 11.86
CA VAL A 43 -8.69 -6.77 11.81
C VAL A 43 -9.10 -7.13 13.22
N THR A 44 -10.34 -6.82 13.58
CA THR A 44 -10.94 -7.19 14.86
C THR A 44 -12.03 -8.24 14.67
N GLN A 45 -12.27 -9.05 15.68
CA GLN A 45 -13.43 -9.93 15.67
C GLN A 45 -14.69 -9.10 15.99
N PRO A 46 -15.81 -9.34 15.27
CA PRO A 46 -17.05 -8.63 15.55
C PRO A 46 -17.53 -8.97 16.97
N SER A 47 -17.89 -7.94 17.75
CA SER A 47 -18.57 -8.13 19.04
C SER A 47 -20.01 -8.63 18.83
N SER A 48 -20.71 -8.97 19.92
CA SER A 48 -22.16 -9.24 19.91
C SER A 48 -22.98 -8.06 19.38
N GLU A 49 -22.43 -6.84 19.40
CA GLU A 49 -23.06 -5.60 18.96
C GLU A 49 -22.66 -5.22 17.53
N ARG A 50 -22.87 -6.14 16.58
CA ARG A 50 -22.48 -5.94 15.17
C ARG A 50 -23.02 -4.65 14.56
N TRP A 51 -24.21 -4.20 14.96
CA TRP A 51 -24.81 -2.97 14.46
C TRP A 51 -24.00 -1.73 14.88
N SER A 52 -23.70 -1.58 16.16
CA SER A 52 -22.87 -0.49 16.68
C SER A 52 -21.48 -0.47 16.05
N PHE A 53 -20.88 -1.66 15.84
CA PHE A 53 -19.60 -1.79 15.15
C PHE A 53 -19.68 -1.31 13.69
N ARG A 54 -20.75 -1.65 12.97
CA ARG A 54 -20.97 -1.18 11.59
C ARG A 54 -21.12 0.33 11.52
N GLU A 55 -21.90 0.94 12.42
CA GLU A 55 -22.07 2.40 12.46
C GLU A 55 -20.75 3.11 12.73
N ALA A 56 -19.96 2.61 13.69
CA ALA A 56 -18.63 3.16 13.98
C ALA A 56 -17.69 3.03 12.76
N LEU A 57 -17.67 1.88 12.09
CA LEU A 57 -16.88 1.66 10.88
C LEU A 57 -17.32 2.59 9.74
N CYS A 58 -18.62 2.73 9.50
CA CYS A 58 -19.17 3.67 8.51
C CYS A 58 -18.73 5.11 8.80
N SER A 59 -18.73 5.52 10.07
CA SER A 59 -18.21 6.83 10.47
C SER A 59 -16.73 7.00 10.12
N LYS A 60 -15.89 5.99 10.40
CA LYS A 60 -14.47 6.02 10.07
C LYS A 60 -14.19 6.02 8.58
N VAL A 61 -14.93 5.25 7.79
CA VAL A 61 -14.80 5.28 6.33
C VAL A 61 -15.18 6.66 5.77
N ARG A 62 -16.22 7.30 6.31
CA ARG A 62 -16.58 8.68 5.91
C ARG A 62 -15.48 9.68 6.22
N GLU A 63 -14.87 9.60 7.41
CA GLU A 63 -13.70 10.42 7.76
C GLU A 63 -12.56 10.19 6.76
N CYS A 64 -12.21 8.94 6.45
CA CYS A 64 -11.15 8.64 5.47
C CYS A 64 -11.45 9.18 4.06
N ILE A 65 -12.70 9.08 3.60
CA ILE A 65 -13.11 9.65 2.30
C ILE A 65 -12.92 11.17 2.32
N TRP A 66 -13.31 11.82 3.40
CA TRP A 66 -13.14 13.27 3.56
C TRP A 66 -11.66 13.67 3.56
N ASP A 67 -10.82 12.92 4.25
CA ASP A 67 -9.36 13.14 4.25
C ASP A 67 -8.76 12.99 2.85
N ILE A 68 -9.21 12.00 2.07
CA ILE A 68 -8.81 11.83 0.66
C ILE A 68 -9.23 13.05 -0.16
N LEU A 69 -10.48 13.51 -0.04
CA LEU A 69 -10.97 14.68 -0.79
C LEU A 69 -10.15 15.93 -0.47
N GLN A 70 -9.79 16.14 0.80
CA GLN A 70 -8.93 17.26 1.20
C GLN A 70 -7.50 17.11 0.67
N ALA A 71 -6.95 15.90 0.64
CA ALA A 71 -5.61 15.64 0.14
C ALA A 71 -5.51 15.82 -1.38
N VAL A 72 -6.48 15.31 -2.14
CA VAL A 72 -6.54 15.50 -3.61
C VAL A 72 -6.73 16.97 -3.99
N HIS A 73 -7.38 17.78 -3.14
CA HIS A 73 -7.55 19.20 -3.41
C HIS A 73 -6.27 20.04 -3.21
N ARG A 74 -5.20 19.45 -2.66
CA ARG A 74 -3.92 20.15 -2.56
C ARG A 74 -3.31 20.29 -3.95
N HIS A 75 -2.73 21.46 -4.24
CA HIS A 75 -2.00 21.70 -5.48
C HIS A 75 -0.61 21.05 -5.46
N ASP A 76 -0.58 19.74 -5.21
CA ASP A 76 0.63 18.93 -5.25
C ASP A 76 1.01 18.58 -6.70
N TYR A 77 2.21 18.03 -6.88
CA TYR A 77 2.73 17.68 -8.19
C TYR A 77 1.86 16.62 -8.89
N VAL A 78 1.60 16.83 -10.17
CA VAL A 78 0.98 15.85 -11.09
C VAL A 78 1.87 15.74 -12.33
N PRO A 79 2.04 14.54 -12.92
CA PRO A 79 2.81 14.37 -14.14
C PRO A 79 2.34 15.35 -15.24
N PRO A 80 3.26 15.96 -16.00
CA PRO A 80 2.89 16.81 -17.13
C PRO A 80 2.21 15.97 -18.22
N ASN A 81 1.43 16.63 -19.08
CA ASN A 81 0.80 15.97 -20.21
C ASN A 81 1.86 15.35 -21.15
N PRO A 82 1.86 14.02 -21.35
CA PRO A 82 2.82 13.36 -22.21
C PRO A 82 2.49 13.54 -23.70
N THR A 83 3.48 13.34 -24.55
CA THR A 83 3.23 13.15 -25.99
C THR A 83 2.61 11.77 -26.26
N HIS A 84 2.06 11.56 -27.46
CA HIS A 84 1.47 10.27 -27.83
C HIS A 84 2.46 9.09 -27.71
N LEU A 85 3.75 9.33 -27.96
CA LEU A 85 4.80 8.30 -27.84
C LEU A 85 5.17 7.99 -26.40
N GLU A 86 4.90 8.92 -25.47
CA GLU A 86 5.24 8.81 -24.06
C GLU A 86 4.02 8.48 -23.20
N LEU A 87 2.85 8.28 -23.81
CA LEU A 87 1.59 8.06 -23.09
C LEU A 87 1.69 6.88 -22.13
N GLY A 88 2.28 5.77 -22.58
CA GLY A 88 2.53 4.58 -21.75
C GLY A 88 3.60 4.74 -20.67
N ASN A 89 4.26 5.90 -20.56
CA ASN A 89 5.17 6.22 -19.47
C ASN A 89 4.46 6.88 -18.27
N VAL A 90 3.23 7.37 -18.47
CA VAL A 90 2.46 8.14 -17.47
C VAL A 90 1.12 7.48 -17.18
N TYR A 91 0.48 6.90 -18.20
CA TYR A 91 -0.86 6.31 -18.09
C TYR A 91 -0.86 4.82 -18.41
N GLU A 92 -1.84 4.12 -17.83
CA GLU A 92 -2.21 2.78 -18.28
C GLU A 92 -3.03 2.88 -19.57
N THR A 93 -2.63 2.10 -20.56
CA THR A 93 -3.20 2.16 -21.92
C THR A 93 -3.98 0.90 -22.29
N GLU A 94 -4.00 -0.11 -21.43
CA GLU A 94 -4.70 -1.38 -21.67
C GLU A 94 -6.19 -1.34 -21.33
N TYR A 95 -6.66 -0.37 -20.53
CA TYR A 95 -8.08 -0.22 -20.20
C TYR A 95 -8.85 0.47 -21.32
N SER A 96 -10.00 -0.09 -21.71
CA SER A 96 -10.83 0.43 -22.81
C SER A 96 -11.63 1.69 -22.45
N ASP A 97 -12.04 1.82 -21.18
CA ASP A 97 -13.08 2.78 -20.78
C ASP A 97 -12.53 3.94 -19.93
N VAL A 98 -11.34 3.78 -19.38
CA VAL A 98 -10.68 4.71 -18.48
C VAL A 98 -9.18 4.72 -18.72
N GLN A 99 -8.53 5.83 -18.39
CA GLN A 99 -7.08 5.99 -18.53
C GLN A 99 -6.48 6.46 -17.21
N PRO A 100 -6.26 5.55 -16.23
CA PRO A 100 -5.63 5.92 -14.97
C PRO A 100 -4.14 6.21 -15.19
N TYR A 101 -3.54 7.00 -14.28
CA TYR A 101 -2.09 7.05 -14.17
C TYR A 101 -1.52 5.66 -13.90
N LEU A 102 -0.27 5.42 -14.30
CA LEU A 102 0.42 4.18 -13.92
C LEU A 102 0.44 4.05 -12.40
N PHE A 103 0.00 2.89 -11.92
CA PHE A 103 -0.12 2.61 -10.50
C PHE A 103 0.27 1.17 -10.18
N LYS A 104 0.67 0.94 -8.93
CA LYS A 104 0.82 -0.41 -8.38
C LYS A 104 0.27 -0.45 -6.96
N VAL A 105 -0.25 -1.61 -6.60
CA VAL A 105 -0.80 -1.86 -5.26
C VAL A 105 0.08 -2.88 -4.55
N ASN A 106 0.63 -2.48 -3.41
CA ASN A 106 1.42 -3.34 -2.54
C ASN A 106 0.70 -3.53 -1.21
N TYR A 107 0.94 -4.65 -0.53
CA TYR A 107 0.40 -4.87 0.80
C TYR A 107 1.42 -5.53 1.72
N SER A 108 1.27 -5.30 3.02
CA SER A 108 1.96 -6.03 4.07
C SER A 108 1.00 -6.42 5.17
N VAL A 109 1.23 -7.58 5.76
CA VAL A 109 0.44 -8.11 6.88
C VAL A 109 1.36 -8.26 8.08
N THR A 110 0.92 -7.74 9.21
CA THR A 110 1.57 -7.91 10.50
C THR A 110 0.74 -8.91 11.31
N PRO A 111 1.24 -10.15 11.48
CA PRO A 111 0.53 -11.16 12.26
C PRO A 111 0.30 -10.68 13.70
N GLY A 112 -0.90 -10.92 14.24
CA GLY A 112 -1.16 -10.71 15.67
C GLY A 112 -0.29 -11.65 16.50
N GLN A 113 0.41 -11.11 17.51
CA GLN A 113 1.16 -11.96 18.45
C GLN A 113 0.17 -12.75 19.31
N THR A 114 0.31 -14.07 19.35
CA THR A 114 -0.21 -14.85 20.49
C THR A 114 0.70 -14.56 21.67
N THR A 115 0.13 -14.17 22.82
CA THR A 115 0.88 -13.99 24.07
C THR A 115 1.33 -15.35 24.64
N SER A 116 2.27 -15.99 23.97
CA SER A 116 3.16 -16.96 24.58
C SER A 116 4.48 -16.23 24.84
N ASN A 117 4.86 -16.09 26.11
CA ASN A 117 6.18 -15.61 26.49
C ASN A 117 7.25 -16.47 25.80
N SER A 118 7.83 -15.99 24.71
CA SER A 118 8.98 -16.63 24.07
C SER A 118 9.89 -15.56 23.48
N VAL A 119 10.81 -15.10 24.32
CA VAL A 119 12.01 -14.36 23.91
C VAL A 119 12.93 -15.30 23.14
N THR A 120 12.81 -15.43 21.81
CA THR A 120 13.95 -15.89 20.98
C THR A 120 13.81 -15.67 19.46
N SER A 121 14.83 -15.03 18.89
CA SER A 121 15.39 -15.20 17.53
C SER A 121 14.74 -14.50 16.32
N THR A 122 15.23 -13.28 16.01
CA THR A 122 15.23 -12.73 14.65
C THR A 122 16.66 -12.39 14.23
N VAL A 123 17.50 -13.41 13.94
CA VAL A 123 18.80 -13.21 13.24
C VAL A 123 19.08 -14.30 12.18
N THR A 124 18.33 -15.40 12.11
CA THR A 124 18.76 -16.58 11.31
C THR A 124 18.41 -16.57 9.80
N LYS A 125 18.01 -15.44 9.21
CA LYS A 125 17.64 -15.40 7.77
C LYS A 125 18.62 -14.68 6.83
N LEU A 126 19.75 -14.16 7.32
CA LEU A 126 20.71 -13.43 6.47
C LEU A 126 22.10 -14.08 6.33
N LEU A 127 22.37 -15.24 6.95
CA LEU A 127 23.71 -15.85 6.91
C LEU A 127 23.82 -17.15 6.10
N ARG A 128 22.74 -17.66 5.49
CA ARG A 128 22.79 -18.97 4.80
C ARG A 128 23.17 -18.93 3.32
N ASP A 129 23.27 -17.75 2.70
CA ASP A 129 23.49 -17.62 1.25
C ASP A 129 24.91 -17.16 0.85
N ILE A 130 25.91 -17.20 1.75
CA ILE A 130 27.31 -16.81 1.45
C ILE A 130 28.30 -17.98 1.64
N SER A 131 27.86 -19.23 1.59
CA SER A 131 28.83 -20.34 1.55
C SER A 131 28.28 -21.53 0.78
N THR A 132 28.34 -21.41 -0.54
CA THR A 132 28.61 -22.52 -1.47
C THR A 132 29.15 -21.90 -2.77
N SER A 133 30.43 -21.55 -2.74
CA SER A 133 31.30 -21.64 -3.91
C SER A 133 31.92 -23.02 -3.95
#